data_AF-A0A3L6JB07-F1
#
_entry.id   AF-A0A3L6JB07-F1
#
_cell.length_a   1.000
_cell.length_b   1.000
_cell.length_c   1.000
_cell.angle_alpha   90.00
_cell.angle_beta   90.00
_cell.angle_gamma   90.00
#
_symmetry.space_group_name_H-M   'P 1'
#
loop_
_entity.id
_entity.type
_entity.pdbx_description
1 polymer ?
#
loop_
_entity_poly.entity_id
_entity_poly.type
_entity_poly.pdbx_seq_one_letter_code
_entity_poly.pdbx_strand_id
1 'polypeptide(L)'
;MMVDDVIYSIPRETYSLPQASWLSGAAAGLQIMGPRTPEWLWGDFIHDIYDMIRTIGEVVPAEPGTAPTYGDGLVGSAFDALGGYVSIVGEVCPEGLYFRVPLARQENVARLLNGLRLFRSHGEIVIPVYDLPAFSRLVPLEGPVAEQLEDEVTP
;
A
#
# COMPACT_ATOMS: atom_id res chain seq x y z
N MET A 1 16.82 -21.64 -25.57
CA MET A 1 16.29 -21.50 -24.20
C MET A 1 16.25 -20.01 -23.93
N MET A 2 15.06 -19.42 -24.08
CA MET A 2 14.87 -17.97 -24.01
C MET A 2 14.84 -17.54 -22.55
N VAL A 3 15.41 -16.37 -22.27
CA VAL A 3 15.62 -15.82 -20.91
C VAL A 3 14.29 -15.43 -20.24
N ASP A 4 13.18 -15.52 -20.96
CA ASP A 4 11.86 -15.04 -20.54
C ASP A 4 11.09 -16.00 -19.62
N ASP A 5 11.51 -17.26 -19.48
CA ASP A 5 10.83 -18.24 -18.61
C ASP A 5 11.20 -18.10 -17.12
N VAL A 6 12.28 -17.37 -16.79
CA VAL A 6 12.76 -17.28 -15.40
C VAL A 6 11.91 -16.30 -14.57
N ILE A 7 11.37 -15.24 -15.19
CA ILE A 7 10.67 -14.17 -14.47
C ILE A 7 9.26 -14.59 -14.00
N TYR A 8 8.65 -15.58 -14.65
CA TYR A 8 7.34 -16.13 -14.24
C TYR A 8 7.44 -17.25 -13.19
N SER A 9 8.65 -17.64 -12.79
CA SER A 9 8.90 -18.79 -11.91
C SER A 9 9.18 -18.46 -10.45
N ILE A 10 9.04 -17.19 -10.05
CA ILE A 10 9.02 -16.85 -8.63
C ILE A 10 7.56 -16.96 -8.18
N PRO A 11 7.15 -18.07 -7.53
CA PRO A 11 5.85 -18.09 -6.89
C PRO A 11 5.82 -16.93 -5.90
N ARG A 12 4.89 -15.98 -6.08
CA ARG A 12 4.50 -15.09 -4.99
C ARG A 12 4.07 -16.02 -3.85
N GLU A 13 4.79 -16.00 -2.74
CA GLU A 13 4.46 -16.80 -1.57
C GLU A 13 2.98 -16.62 -1.28
N THR A 14 2.25 -17.74 -1.35
CA THR A 14 0.80 -17.76 -1.21
C THR A 14 0.54 -17.61 0.28
N TYR A 15 0.17 -16.40 0.70
CA TYR A 15 -0.08 -16.00 2.10
C TYR A 15 1.14 -16.12 3.02
N SER A 16 2.20 -15.34 2.78
CA SER A 16 3.06 -14.92 3.89
C SER A 16 2.33 -13.84 4.68
N LEU A 17 2.36 -13.93 6.02
CA LEU A 17 1.87 -12.87 6.90
C LEU A 17 2.46 -11.53 6.40
N PRO A 18 1.64 -10.47 6.25
CA PRO A 18 2.13 -9.18 5.81
C PRO A 18 3.32 -8.78 6.68
N GLN A 19 4.41 -8.37 6.03
CA GLN A 19 5.62 -8.02 6.77
C GLN A 19 5.31 -6.92 7.78
N ALA A 20 6.02 -6.89 8.92
CA ALA A 20 5.82 -5.87 9.95
C ALA A 20 5.86 -4.44 9.39
N SER A 21 6.59 -4.22 8.27
CA SER A 21 6.65 -2.94 7.58
C SER A 21 5.32 -2.57 6.96
N TRP A 22 4.69 -3.52 6.28
CA TRP A 22 3.37 -3.34 5.71
C TRP A 22 2.35 -3.02 6.80
N LEU A 23 2.35 -3.77 7.91
CA LEU A 23 1.42 -3.52 9.02
C LEU A 23 1.66 -2.19 9.71
N SER A 24 2.90 -1.70 9.80
CA SER A 24 3.18 -0.36 10.31
C SER A 24 2.56 0.74 9.44
N GLY A 25 2.57 0.54 8.12
CA GLY A 25 1.90 1.41 7.15
C GLY A 25 0.39 1.35 7.26
N ALA A 26 -0.17 0.13 7.32
CA ALA A 26 -1.59 -0.08 7.49
C ALA A 26 -2.09 0.56 8.80
N ALA A 27 -1.35 0.42 9.90
CA ALA A 27 -1.67 1.07 11.17
C ALA A 27 -1.74 2.60 11.04
N ALA A 28 -0.84 3.23 10.26
CA ALA A 28 -0.91 4.66 10.00
C ALA A 28 -2.09 5.04 9.09
N GLY A 29 -2.44 4.20 8.11
CA GLY A 29 -3.61 4.38 7.28
C GLY A 29 -4.91 4.35 8.09
N LEU A 30 -5.01 3.42 9.05
CA LEU A 30 -6.18 3.26 9.93
C LEU A 30 -6.47 4.52 10.76
N GLN A 31 -5.43 5.28 11.13
CA GLN A 31 -5.57 6.51 11.92
C GLN A 31 -6.23 7.66 11.17
N ILE A 32 -6.20 7.64 9.84
CA ILE A 32 -6.70 8.74 9.00
C ILE A 32 -7.79 8.28 8.02
N MET A 33 -8.22 7.02 8.13
CA MET A 33 -9.19 6.40 7.25
C MET A 33 -10.49 7.20 7.26
N GLY A 34 -10.97 7.54 6.06
CA GLY A 34 -12.29 8.14 5.86
C GLY A 34 -13.39 7.09 5.74
N PRO A 35 -14.65 7.52 5.54
CA PRO A 35 -15.75 6.60 5.21
C PRO A 35 -15.43 5.79 3.96
N ARG A 36 -15.79 4.50 3.96
CA ARG A 36 -15.53 3.56 2.86
C ARG A 36 -16.82 3.01 2.28
N THR A 37 -16.84 2.83 0.96
CA THR A 37 -17.96 2.20 0.24
C THR A 37 -17.42 1.11 -0.69
N PRO A 38 -18.00 -0.10 -0.72
CA PRO A 38 -19.06 -0.60 0.16
C PRO A 38 -18.51 -1.07 1.53
N GLU A 39 -19.17 -0.75 2.63
CA GLU A 39 -18.65 -0.99 4.00
C GLU A 39 -18.32 -2.45 4.32
N TRP A 40 -19.10 -3.40 3.80
CA TRP A 40 -18.94 -4.84 4.11
C TRP A 40 -17.58 -5.39 3.64
N LEU A 41 -17.14 -5.00 2.45
CA LEU A 41 -15.87 -5.45 1.87
C LEU A 41 -14.67 -4.95 2.70
N TRP A 42 -14.77 -3.73 3.20
CA TRP A 42 -13.74 -3.12 4.02
C TRP A 42 -13.78 -3.62 5.46
N GLY A 43 -14.96 -3.96 5.99
CA GLY A 43 -15.13 -4.39 7.38
C GLY A 43 -14.29 -5.61 7.74
N ASP A 44 -14.37 -6.66 6.93
CA ASP A 44 -13.64 -7.92 7.17
C ASP A 44 -12.13 -7.71 7.05
N PHE A 45 -11.67 -7.05 5.99
CA PHE A 45 -10.26 -6.75 5.78
C PHE A 45 -9.64 -5.93 6.93
N ILE A 46 -10.35 -4.91 7.39
CA ILE A 46 -9.88 -4.06 8.48
C ILE A 46 -9.85 -4.83 9.80
N HIS A 47 -10.81 -5.73 10.03
CA HIS A 47 -10.82 -6.62 11.20
C HIS A 47 -9.59 -7.52 11.23
N ASP A 48 -9.26 -8.16 10.11
CA ASP A 48 -8.08 -9.02 9.98
C ASP A 48 -6.79 -8.27 10.29
N ILE A 49 -6.67 -7.01 9.84
CA ILE A 49 -5.49 -6.17 10.12
C ILE A 49 -5.38 -5.86 11.61
N TYR A 50 -6.48 -5.57 12.30
CA TYR A 50 -6.44 -5.39 13.75
C TYR A 50 -5.98 -6.64 14.48
N ASP A 51 -6.42 -7.81 14.04
CA ASP A 51 -6.01 -9.09 14.64
C ASP A 51 -4.54 -9.42 14.38
N MET A 52 -4.03 -9.12 13.17
CA MET A 52 -2.61 -9.23 12.84
C MET A 52 -1.75 -8.28 13.70
N ILE A 53 -2.13 -7.01 13.80
CA ILE A 53 -1.44 -6.02 14.66
C ILE A 53 -1.40 -6.48 16.12
N ARG A 54 -2.51 -7.02 16.64
CA ARG A 54 -2.59 -7.56 18.00
C ARG A 54 -1.70 -8.78 18.20
N THR A 55 -1.63 -9.65 17.20
CA THR A 55 -0.84 -10.89 17.26
C THR A 55 0.66 -10.60 17.27
N ILE A 56 1.13 -9.67 16.44
CA ILE A 56 2.54 -9.28 16.39
C ILE A 56 2.94 -8.49 17.65
N GLY A 57 2.06 -7.61 18.12
CA GLY A 57 2.36 -6.70 19.23
C GLY A 57 3.30 -5.56 18.82
N GLU A 58 3.23 -4.43 19.51
CA GLU A 58 4.16 -3.30 19.36
C GLU A 58 4.35 -2.73 17.94
N VAL A 59 3.34 -2.85 17.06
CA VAL A 59 3.39 -2.20 15.73
C VAL A 59 3.26 -0.69 15.89
N VAL A 60 4.35 0.03 15.62
CA VAL A 60 4.37 1.49 15.59
C VAL A 60 3.93 1.97 14.20
N PRO A 61 2.91 2.86 14.10
CA PRO A 61 2.50 3.43 12.83
C PRO A 61 3.64 4.15 12.10
N ALA A 62 3.87 3.80 10.84
CA ALA A 62 4.87 4.42 9.99
C ALA A 62 4.27 5.56 9.16
N GLU A 63 4.94 6.71 9.12
CA GLU A 63 4.47 7.82 8.31
C GLU A 63 4.61 7.50 6.81
N PRO A 64 3.68 7.97 5.96
CA PRO A 64 3.72 7.67 4.54
C PRO A 64 5.01 8.21 3.89
N GLY A 65 5.70 7.35 3.14
CA GLY A 65 6.96 7.66 2.49
C GLY A 65 8.19 7.57 3.40
N THR A 66 8.08 6.99 4.60
CA THR A 66 9.23 6.71 5.48
C THR A 66 9.39 5.21 5.73
N ALA A 67 10.61 4.80 6.08
CA ALA A 67 10.89 3.43 6.48
C ALA A 67 10.63 3.28 7.99
N PRO A 68 9.88 2.26 8.44
CA PRO A 68 9.73 1.97 9.86
C PRO A 68 11.07 1.51 10.45
N THR A 69 11.36 1.95 11.67
CA THR A 69 12.51 1.52 12.46
C THR A 69 12.04 0.63 13.60
N TYR A 70 12.59 -0.56 13.70
CA TYR A 70 12.29 -1.49 14.79
C TYR A 70 13.27 -1.29 15.95
N GLY A 71 12.83 -1.63 17.16
CA GLY A 71 13.62 -1.42 18.40
C GLY A 71 14.94 -2.21 18.46
N ASP A 72 15.14 -3.15 17.55
CA ASP A 72 16.37 -3.93 17.36
C ASP A 72 17.37 -3.27 16.39
N GLY A 73 17.03 -2.10 15.83
CA GLY A 73 17.85 -1.37 14.88
C GLY A 73 17.66 -1.80 13.41
N LEU A 74 16.76 -2.75 13.13
CA LEU A 74 16.39 -3.10 11.76
C LEU A 74 15.51 -2.01 11.14
N VAL A 75 15.73 -1.75 9.85
CA VAL A 75 14.97 -0.78 9.06
C VAL A 75 14.11 -1.56 8.06
N GLY A 76 12.81 -1.31 8.12
CA GLY A 76 11.85 -1.92 7.21
C GLY A 76 11.78 -1.25 5.84
N SER A 77 11.03 -1.85 4.92
CA SER A 77 10.83 -1.30 3.57
C SER A 77 9.85 -0.13 3.61
N ALA A 78 10.27 1.03 3.09
CA ALA A 78 9.38 2.19 2.93
C ALA A 78 8.30 1.95 1.87
N PHE A 79 8.58 1.11 0.87
CA PHE A 79 7.59 0.71 -0.14
C PHE A 79 6.52 -0.18 0.48
N ASP A 80 6.90 -1.10 1.37
CA ASP A 80 5.95 -2.01 2.02
C ASP A 80 5.07 -1.22 2.99
N ALA A 81 5.66 -0.31 3.77
CA ALA A 81 4.90 0.61 4.61
C ALA A 81 3.96 1.50 3.79
N LEU A 82 4.41 2.02 2.64
CA LEU A 82 3.49 2.73 1.74
C LEU A 82 2.39 1.80 1.21
N GLY A 83 2.70 0.54 0.95
CA GLY A 83 1.75 -0.48 0.50
C GLY A 83 0.64 -0.73 1.51
N GLY A 84 0.98 -0.95 2.77
CA GLY A 84 -0.01 -1.11 3.82
C GLY A 84 -0.84 0.15 4.02
N TYR A 85 -0.20 1.32 3.98
CA TYR A 85 -0.92 2.59 4.08
C TYR A 85 -1.94 2.76 2.96
N VAL A 86 -1.51 2.59 1.71
CA VAL A 86 -2.37 2.74 0.52
C VAL A 86 -3.45 1.66 0.46
N SER A 87 -3.19 0.46 0.94
CA SER A 87 -4.20 -0.59 1.05
C SER A 87 -5.35 -0.19 1.99
N ILE A 88 -5.09 0.66 2.99
CA ILE A 88 -6.09 1.15 3.94
C ILE A 88 -6.79 2.43 3.48
N VAL A 89 -6.08 3.35 2.84
CA VAL A 89 -6.60 4.70 2.50
C VAL A 89 -6.79 4.95 0.99
N GLY A 90 -6.40 3.99 0.16
CA GLY A 90 -6.50 4.07 -1.30
C GLY A 90 -7.91 3.85 -1.82
N GLU A 91 -8.27 4.57 -2.87
CA GLU A 91 -9.53 4.45 -3.59
C GLU A 91 -9.24 4.36 -5.08
N VAL A 92 -9.81 3.35 -5.73
CA VAL A 92 -9.67 3.16 -7.17
C VAL A 92 -10.78 3.93 -7.87
N CYS A 93 -10.38 4.77 -8.82
CA CYS A 93 -11.26 5.57 -9.67
C CYS A 93 -10.83 5.41 -11.14
N PRO A 94 -11.69 5.78 -12.11
CA PRO A 94 -11.34 5.71 -13.54
C PRO A 94 -10.07 6.49 -13.94
N GLU A 95 -9.70 7.53 -13.18
CA GLU A 95 -8.48 8.30 -13.39
C GLU A 95 -7.22 7.63 -12.82
N GLY A 96 -7.39 6.65 -11.92
CA GLY A 96 -6.34 5.83 -11.33
C GLY A 96 -6.52 5.60 -9.83
N LEU A 97 -5.41 5.42 -9.12
CA LEU A 97 -5.41 5.18 -7.68
C LEU A 97 -5.22 6.50 -6.93
N TYR A 98 -6.21 6.83 -6.13
CA TYR A 98 -6.22 7.97 -5.23
C TYR A 98 -5.87 7.51 -3.82
N PHE A 99 -5.14 8.33 -3.05
CA PHE A 99 -5.03 8.14 -1.61
C PHE A 99 -4.70 9.46 -0.87
N ARG A 100 -5.21 9.58 0.35
CA ARG A 100 -4.98 10.74 1.22
C ARG A 100 -3.60 10.64 1.85
N VAL A 101 -2.85 11.75 1.85
CA VAL A 101 -1.53 11.88 2.49
C VAL A 101 -1.41 13.26 3.13
N PRO A 102 -1.06 13.36 4.43
CA PRO A 102 -0.80 14.63 5.08
C PRO A 102 0.16 15.51 4.27
N LEU A 103 -0.14 16.81 4.13
CA LEU A 103 0.65 17.73 3.30
C LEU A 103 2.15 17.71 3.64
N ALA A 104 2.50 17.58 4.92
CA ALA A 104 3.88 17.49 5.39
C ALA A 104 4.65 16.24 4.89
N ARG A 105 3.94 15.22 4.41
CA ARG A 105 4.49 13.92 3.98
C ARG A 105 4.41 13.68 2.48
N GLN A 106 3.66 14.50 1.73
CA GLN A 106 3.51 14.31 0.28
C GLN A 106 4.85 14.34 -0.48
N GLU A 107 5.77 15.20 -0.05
CA GLU A 107 7.10 15.28 -0.67
C GLU A 107 7.94 14.01 -0.41
N ASN A 108 7.79 13.37 0.76
CA ASN A 108 8.47 12.11 1.05
C ASN A 108 7.94 10.98 0.16
N VAL A 109 6.62 10.88 0.01
CA VAL A 109 5.99 9.91 -0.90
C VAL A 109 6.42 10.16 -2.34
N ALA A 110 6.46 11.43 -2.78
CA ALA A 110 6.88 11.78 -4.13
C ALA A 110 8.34 11.40 -4.43
N ARG A 111 9.23 11.54 -3.44
CA ARG A 111 10.63 11.09 -3.56
C ARG A 111 10.75 9.57 -3.59
N LEU A 112 9.95 8.87 -2.79
CA LEU A 112 9.95 7.39 -2.75
C LEU A 112 9.51 6.81 -4.10
N LEU A 113 8.47 7.38 -4.70
CA LEU A 113 7.91 6.97 -5.99
C LEU A 113 8.57 7.68 -7.18
N ASN A 114 9.82 8.11 -7.04
CA ASN A 114 10.52 8.83 -8.10
C ASN A 114 10.57 7.98 -9.40
N GLY A 115 10.11 8.57 -10.49
CA GLY A 115 9.97 7.89 -11.78
C GLY A 115 8.52 7.58 -12.18
N LEU A 116 7.56 7.67 -11.25
CA LEU A 116 6.13 7.64 -11.55
C LEU A 116 5.58 9.06 -11.68
N ARG A 117 4.54 9.26 -12.50
CA ARG A 117 3.80 10.52 -12.50
C ARG A 117 2.85 10.53 -11.31
N LEU A 118 2.93 11.59 -10.52
CA LEU A 118 2.08 11.80 -9.36
C LEU A 118 1.37 13.14 -9.51
N PHE A 119 0.05 13.14 -9.39
CA PHE A 119 -0.71 14.38 -9.22
C PHE A 119 -0.94 14.61 -7.73
N ARG A 120 -0.68 15.84 -7.27
CA ARG A 120 -0.85 16.24 -5.87
C ARG A 120 -1.90 17.34 -5.79
N SER A 121 -2.91 17.15 -4.95
CA SER A 121 -3.97 18.13 -4.73
C SER A 121 -4.44 18.06 -3.29
N HIS A 122 -4.51 19.19 -2.58
CA HIS A 122 -5.23 19.33 -1.29
C HIS A 122 -5.09 18.20 -0.25
N GLY A 123 -3.89 17.61 -0.08
CA GLY A 123 -3.70 16.51 0.88
C GLY A 123 -3.92 15.11 0.28
N GLU A 124 -3.92 15.01 -1.04
CA GLU A 124 -4.20 13.79 -1.80
C GLU A 124 -3.12 13.59 -2.86
N ILE A 125 -2.84 12.33 -3.15
CA ILE A 125 -1.97 11.88 -4.24
C ILE A 125 -2.79 11.00 -5.17
N VAL A 126 -2.64 11.22 -6.47
CA VAL A 126 -3.24 10.40 -7.52
C VAL A 126 -2.13 9.79 -8.38
N ILE A 127 -2.15 8.47 -8.47
CA ILE A 127 -1.38 7.68 -9.43
C ILE A 127 -2.27 7.46 -10.65
N PRO A 128 -1.92 7.98 -11.83
CA PRO A 128 -2.74 7.81 -13.02
C PRO A 128 -2.75 6.34 -13.49
N VAL A 129 -3.85 5.94 -14.14
CA VAL A 129 -4.05 4.55 -14.64
C VAL A 129 -2.83 3.97 -15.36
N TYR A 130 -2.20 4.76 -16.23
CA TYR A 130 -1.07 4.30 -17.04
C TYR A 130 0.21 3.99 -16.23
N ASP A 131 0.34 4.52 -15.01
CA ASP A 131 1.46 4.24 -14.10
C ASP A 131 1.10 3.18 -13.03
N LEU A 132 -0.16 2.75 -12.95
CA LEU A 132 -0.60 1.73 -11.97
C LEU A 132 0.18 0.41 -12.07
N PRO A 133 0.49 -0.14 -13.26
CA PRO A 133 1.26 -1.38 -13.34
C PRO A 133 2.69 -1.25 -12.80
N ALA A 134 3.29 -0.06 -12.91
CA ALA A 134 4.61 0.20 -12.34
C ALA A 134 4.52 0.42 -10.83
N PHE A 135 3.49 1.12 -10.38
CA PHE A 135 3.19 1.31 -8.96
C PHE A 135 2.96 -0.01 -8.22
N SER A 136 2.11 -0.90 -8.73
CA SER A 136 1.77 -2.18 -8.08
C SER A 136 2.92 -3.19 -8.03
N ARG A 137 3.98 -2.98 -8.83
CA ARG A 137 5.23 -3.75 -8.74
C ARG A 137 6.15 -3.26 -7.63
N LEU A 138 6.07 -1.97 -7.31
CA LEU A 138 6.91 -1.35 -6.28
C LEU A 138 6.24 -1.40 -4.91
N VAL A 139 4.93 -1.17 -4.87
CA VAL A 139 4.15 -0.98 -3.66
C VAL A 139 3.23 -2.20 -3.48
N PRO A 140 3.49 -3.08 -2.50
CA PRO A 140 2.67 -4.27 -2.28
C PRO A 140 1.32 -3.85 -1.69
N LEU A 141 0.28 -3.89 -2.54
CA LEU A 141 -1.09 -3.64 -2.13
C LEU A 141 -1.77 -4.95 -1.76
N GLU A 142 -2.64 -4.92 -0.76
CA GLU A 142 -3.48 -6.04 -0.37
C GLU A 142 -4.93 -5.60 -0.13
N GLY A 143 -5.83 -6.58 -0.07
CA GLY A 143 -7.24 -6.36 0.24
C GLY A 143 -8.02 -5.69 -0.90
N PRO A 144 -9.12 -4.99 -0.57
CA PRO A 144 -10.09 -4.49 -1.55
C PRO A 144 -9.48 -3.63 -2.66
N VAL A 145 -8.46 -2.82 -2.34
CA VAL A 145 -7.79 -1.98 -3.34
C VAL A 145 -7.04 -2.82 -4.38
N ALA A 146 -6.37 -3.89 -3.94
CA ALA A 146 -5.62 -4.76 -4.83
C ALA A 146 -6.58 -5.51 -5.77
N GLU A 147 -7.68 -6.04 -5.23
CA GLU A 147 -8.73 -6.73 -6.01
C GLU A 147 -9.34 -5.80 -7.07
N GLN A 148 -9.69 -4.57 -6.69
CA GLN A 148 -10.24 -3.57 -7.62
C GLN A 148 -9.27 -3.21 -8.75
N LEU A 149 -7.96 -3.15 -8.46
CA LEU A 149 -6.94 -2.87 -9.48
C LEU A 149 -6.75 -4.04 -10.44
N GLU A 150 -6.89 -5.28 -9.98
CA GLU A 150 -6.81 -6.46 -10.84
C GLU A 150 -7.99 -6.53 -11.83
N ASP A 151 -9.19 -6.17 -11.36
CA ASP A 151 -10.40 -6.09 -12.19
C ASP A 151 -10.32 -5.01 -13.28
N GLU A 152 -9.71 -3.84 -13.00
CA GLU A 152 -9.57 -2.78 -14.01
C GLU A 152 -8.47 -3.05 -15.05
N VAL A 153 -7.45 -3.83 -14.70
CA VAL A 153 -6.33 -4.16 -15.60
C VAL A 153 -6.67 -5.36 -16.51
N THR A 154 -7.71 -6.12 -16.20
CA THR A 154 -8.12 -7.33 -16.92
C THR A 154 -9.54 -7.20 -17.50
N PRO A 155 -9.74 -6.48 -18.62
CA PRO A 155 -11.03 -6.39 -19.28
C PRO A 155 -11.45 -7.66 -20.02
#